data_AF-A0A0V1KJX1-F1
#
_entry.id   AF-A0A0V1KJX1-F1
#
_cell.length_a   1.000
_cell.length_b   1.000
_cell.length_c   1.000
_cell.angle_alpha   90.00
_cell.angle_beta   90.00
_cell.angle_gamma   90.00
#
_symmetry.space_group_name_H-M   'P 1'
#
loop_
_entity.id
_entity.type
_entity.pdbx_description
1 polymer ?
#
loop_
_entity_poly.entity_id
_entity_poly.type
_entity_poly.pdbx_seq_one_letter_code
_entity_poly.pdbx_strand_id
1 'polypeptide(L)'
;MKFERDGKEVSIAEYFCDVYGPLKYPNLPLVQVGSKSRPIYFPVELCQVANCQRYKKKLKACQTTSIIRFASTDAPTRILKCIDMVKKSNFSSDPFLKSFGIQIKAEPMNVSGRVLPPPRLEYGKGNGGRQIILTPKDGAWNSTEFKFFESASCESFGFVSFLPPHKVSVLQEFCLQIVRTCRSTGIEMPDSPKFYEQARKNDTVEMVLKRIADKCDRDGIKCDLVFVALFSSEQYAQVKSCGDITLGLVTQCVLPKTISDVAIKKSYSTMLNIAMKINMKIGGINTKLLEDEVYDIEFMNAYEKFLN
;
A
#
# COMPACT_ATOMS: atom_id res chain seq x y z
N MET A 1 -0.40 27.34 -38.61
CA MET A 1 -0.69 28.55 -37.81
C MET A 1 -0.04 29.73 -38.52
N LYS A 2 -0.81 30.79 -38.77
CA LYS A 2 -0.32 32.02 -39.38
C LYS A 2 -0.63 33.21 -38.47
N PHE A 3 0.11 34.29 -38.63
CA PHE A 3 -0.09 35.55 -37.91
C PHE A 3 0.19 36.72 -38.85
N GLU A 4 -0.33 37.89 -38.54
CA GLU A 4 -0.11 39.08 -39.33
C GLU A 4 1.24 39.73 -38.98
N ARG A 5 2.05 39.99 -40.00
CA ARG A 5 3.33 40.70 -39.91
C ARG A 5 3.40 41.67 -41.09
N ASP A 6 3.56 42.96 -40.80
CA ASP A 6 3.71 44.03 -41.81
C ASP A 6 2.57 44.03 -42.87
N GLY A 7 1.33 43.78 -42.43
CA GLY A 7 0.14 43.72 -43.28
C GLY A 7 0.03 42.45 -44.15
N LYS A 8 0.86 41.43 -43.91
CA LYS A 8 0.81 40.13 -44.60
C LYS A 8 0.62 38.99 -43.61
N GLU A 9 -0.14 38.00 -44.02
CA GLU A 9 -0.36 36.78 -43.24
C GLU A 9 0.82 35.81 -43.48
N VAL A 10 1.63 35.58 -42.44
CA VAL A 10 2.86 34.76 -42.52
C VAL A 10 2.73 33.56 -41.59
N SER A 11 3.12 32.37 -42.06
CA SER A 11 3.19 31.20 -41.19
C SER A 11 4.37 31.27 -40.23
N ILE A 12 4.26 30.58 -39.09
CA ILE A 12 5.38 30.48 -38.14
C ILE A 12 6.64 29.92 -38.83
N ALA A 13 6.50 28.91 -39.70
CA ALA A 13 7.64 28.33 -40.41
C ALA A 13 8.30 29.34 -41.37
N GLU A 14 7.51 30.10 -42.13
CA GLU A 14 8.01 31.16 -43.02
C GLU A 14 8.71 32.27 -42.23
N TYR A 15 8.12 32.71 -41.10
CA TYR A 15 8.75 33.70 -40.23
C TYR A 15 10.10 33.24 -39.70
N PHE A 16 10.19 32.01 -39.18
CA PHE A 16 11.47 31.49 -38.67
C PHE A 16 12.49 31.29 -39.79
N CYS A 17 12.06 30.83 -40.98
CA CYS A 17 12.91 30.70 -42.16
C CYS A 17 13.54 32.05 -42.59
N ASP A 18 12.73 33.11 -42.60
CA ASP A 18 13.11 34.47 -42.99
C ASP A 18 14.01 35.15 -41.95
N VAL A 19 13.68 35.05 -40.65
CA VAL A 19 14.35 35.82 -39.59
C VAL A 19 15.57 35.10 -38.98
N TYR A 20 15.52 33.77 -38.88
CA TYR A 20 16.55 32.99 -38.16
C TYR A 20 17.21 31.92 -39.04
N GLY A 21 16.43 31.22 -39.86
CA GLY A 21 16.87 30.12 -40.72
C GLY A 21 15.80 29.01 -40.82
N PRO A 22 15.93 28.12 -41.82
CA PRO A 22 14.90 27.11 -42.09
C PRO A 22 14.77 26.11 -40.94
N LEU A 23 13.53 25.86 -40.53
CA LEU A 23 13.21 24.82 -39.55
C LEU A 23 13.51 23.44 -40.14
N LYS A 24 14.07 22.55 -39.32
CA LYS A 24 14.35 21.17 -39.76
C LYS A 24 13.07 20.33 -39.78
N TYR A 25 12.16 20.61 -38.87
CA TYR A 25 10.91 19.88 -38.71
C TYR A 25 9.70 20.83 -38.71
N PRO A 26 9.40 21.51 -39.84
CA PRO A 26 8.35 22.53 -39.91
C PRO A 26 6.93 22.01 -39.66
N ASN A 27 6.72 20.69 -39.81
CA ASN A 27 5.43 20.03 -39.63
C ASN A 27 5.15 19.58 -38.19
N LEU A 28 6.08 19.79 -37.24
CA LEU A 28 5.85 19.45 -35.83
C LEU A 28 4.90 20.46 -35.15
N PRO A 29 4.25 20.05 -34.05
CA PRO A 29 3.42 20.96 -33.27
C PRO A 29 4.20 22.17 -32.73
N LEU A 30 3.49 23.27 -32.53
CA LEU A 30 4.01 24.47 -31.89
C LEU A 30 3.78 24.41 -30.37
N VAL A 31 4.68 25.01 -29.61
CA VAL A 31 4.51 25.26 -28.18
C VAL A 31 3.85 26.62 -28.03
N GLN A 32 2.63 26.64 -27.47
CA GLN A 32 1.98 27.87 -27.07
C GLN A 32 2.45 28.27 -25.66
N VAL A 33 3.00 29.47 -25.52
CA VAL A 33 3.31 30.10 -24.25
C VAL A 33 2.52 31.39 -24.09
N GLY A 34 2.54 31.96 -22.88
CA GLY A 34 1.75 33.13 -22.54
C GLY A 34 0.30 32.79 -22.20
N SER A 35 -0.57 33.80 -22.21
CA SER A 35 -1.98 33.65 -21.86
C SER A 35 -2.81 33.23 -23.07
N LYS A 36 -4.04 32.74 -22.85
CA LYS A 36 -4.97 32.44 -23.95
C LYS A 36 -5.36 33.67 -24.77
N SER A 37 -5.38 34.86 -24.15
CA SER A 37 -5.73 36.12 -24.82
C SER A 37 -4.56 36.75 -25.59
N ARG A 38 -3.32 36.38 -25.25
CA ARG A 38 -2.09 36.80 -25.95
C ARG A 38 -1.16 35.60 -26.11
N PRO A 39 -1.48 34.66 -27.01
CA PRO A 39 -0.69 33.46 -27.21
C PRO A 39 0.57 33.79 -28.02
N ILE A 40 1.70 33.20 -27.63
CA ILE A 40 2.96 33.25 -28.37
C ILE A 40 3.30 31.82 -28.77
N TYR A 41 3.69 31.60 -30.03
CA TYR A 41 3.94 30.26 -30.56
C TYR A 41 5.40 30.09 -30.94
N PHE A 42 6.02 29.03 -30.44
CA PHE A 42 7.38 28.65 -30.79
C PHE A 42 7.40 27.26 -31.46
N PRO A 43 8.23 27.05 -32.49
CA PRO A 43 8.55 25.71 -32.96
C PRO A 43 9.12 24.86 -31.82
N VAL A 44 8.60 23.63 -31.65
CA VAL A 44 9.04 22.74 -30.57
C VAL A 44 10.53 22.41 -30.64
N GLU A 45 11.10 22.36 -31.84
CA GLU A 45 12.54 22.10 -32.05
C GLU A 45 13.46 23.20 -31.50
N LEU A 46 12.92 24.41 -31.26
CA LEU A 46 13.64 25.55 -30.69
C LEU A 46 13.40 25.70 -29.18
N CYS A 47 12.58 24.82 -28.57
CA CYS A 47 12.23 24.89 -27.15
C CYS A 47 13.07 23.90 -26.33
N GLN A 48 13.52 24.34 -25.15
CA GLN A 48 14.14 23.46 -24.15
C GLN A 48 13.37 23.56 -22.82
N VAL A 49 13.28 22.44 -22.11
CA VAL A 49 12.71 22.43 -20.77
C VAL A 49 13.70 23.12 -19.83
N ALA A 50 13.29 24.22 -19.20
CA ALA A 50 14.12 24.92 -18.24
C ALA A 50 14.59 23.99 -17.10
N ASN A 51 15.83 24.21 -16.64
CA ASN A 51 16.44 23.43 -15.58
C ASN A 51 15.72 23.60 -14.24
N CYS A 52 15.92 22.64 -13.33
CA CYS A 52 15.44 22.70 -11.95
C CYS A 52 13.92 22.82 -11.78
N GLN A 53 13.13 22.38 -12.77
CA GLN A 53 11.68 22.34 -12.66
C GLN A 53 11.21 21.09 -11.88
N ARG A 54 10.61 21.29 -10.71
CA ARG A 54 10.03 20.21 -9.91
C ARG A 54 8.85 19.55 -10.64
N TYR A 55 8.94 18.25 -10.88
CA TYR A 55 7.83 17.45 -11.40
C TYR A 55 6.78 17.20 -10.32
N LYS A 56 5.53 17.64 -10.57
CA LYS A 56 4.42 17.57 -9.58
C LYS A 56 3.44 16.42 -9.82
N LYS A 57 3.45 15.78 -10.99
CA LYS A 57 2.51 14.70 -11.30
C LYS A 57 2.98 13.39 -10.67
N LYS A 58 2.04 12.45 -10.49
CA LYS A 58 2.36 11.10 -10.03
C LYS A 58 3.23 10.40 -11.07
N LEU A 59 4.33 9.82 -10.61
CA LEU A 59 5.23 9.04 -11.45
C LEU A 59 4.61 7.69 -11.80
N LYS A 60 5.02 7.13 -12.94
CA LYS A 60 4.68 5.74 -13.29
C LYS A 60 5.34 4.78 -12.29
N ALA A 61 4.79 3.58 -12.16
CA ALA A 61 5.33 2.57 -11.24
C ALA A 61 6.82 2.29 -11.49
N CYS A 62 7.22 2.10 -12.75
CA CYS A 62 8.62 1.88 -13.13
C CYS A 62 9.53 3.06 -12.75
N GLN A 63 9.08 4.30 -12.96
CA GLN A 63 9.84 5.51 -12.61
C GLN A 63 9.99 5.65 -11.09
N THR A 64 8.92 5.35 -10.34
CA THR A 64 8.94 5.34 -8.88
C THR A 64 9.95 4.33 -8.36
N THR A 65 9.96 3.10 -8.91
CA THR A 65 10.93 2.06 -8.57
C THR A 65 12.37 2.51 -8.84
N SER A 66 12.63 3.16 -9.99
CA SER A 66 13.96 3.69 -10.31
C SER A 66 14.41 4.75 -9.31
N ILE A 67 13.53 5.67 -8.91
CA ILE A 67 13.84 6.68 -7.88
C ILE A 67 14.11 6.02 -6.54
N ILE A 68 13.27 5.06 -6.11
CA ILE A 68 13.48 4.34 -4.86
C ILE A 68 14.85 3.66 -4.87
N ARG A 69 15.21 2.96 -5.94
CA ARG A 69 16.49 2.27 -6.06
C ARG A 69 17.68 3.24 -6.03
N PHE A 70 17.52 4.40 -6.64
CA PHE A 70 18.55 5.44 -6.64
C PHE A 70 18.70 6.12 -5.27
N ALA A 71 17.59 6.39 -4.59
CA ALA A 71 17.56 7.10 -3.31
C ALA A 71 17.78 6.19 -2.10
N SER A 72 17.55 4.88 -2.22
CA SER A 72 17.72 3.92 -1.14
C SER A 72 19.20 3.78 -0.77
N THR A 73 19.52 3.97 0.50
CA THR A 73 20.86 3.83 1.06
C THR A 73 20.74 3.28 2.47
N ASP A 74 21.69 2.45 2.88
CA ASP A 74 21.76 1.95 4.25
C ASP A 74 22.07 3.07 5.25
N ALA A 75 21.78 2.83 6.53
CA ALA A 75 21.90 3.84 7.58
C ALA A 75 23.34 4.36 7.77
N PRO A 76 24.39 3.50 7.86
CA PRO A 76 25.78 3.95 7.92
C PRO A 76 26.17 4.86 6.75
N THR A 77 25.89 4.45 5.51
CA THR A 77 26.19 5.26 4.32
C THR A 77 25.43 6.58 4.32
N ARG A 78 24.17 6.59 4.80
CA ARG A 78 23.37 7.80 4.92
C ARG A 78 24.00 8.80 5.88
N ILE A 79 24.49 8.34 7.04
CA ILE A 79 25.15 9.20 8.03
C ILE A 79 26.39 9.85 7.42
N LEU A 80 27.23 9.07 6.73
CA LEU A 80 28.43 9.59 6.07
C LEU A 80 28.09 10.65 5.00
N LYS A 81 27.04 10.42 4.20
CA LYS A 81 26.55 11.40 3.21
C LYS A 81 26.06 12.69 3.87
N CYS A 82 25.35 12.60 4.99
CA CYS A 82 24.91 13.78 5.74
C CYS A 82 26.10 14.59 6.28
N ILE A 83 27.09 13.92 6.88
CA ILE A 83 28.31 14.57 7.39
C ILE A 83 29.07 15.26 6.26
N ASP A 84 29.25 14.57 5.12
CA ASP A 84 29.89 15.13 3.93
C ASP A 84 29.13 16.34 3.37
N MET A 85 27.80 16.28 3.33
CA MET A 85 26.96 17.41 2.89
C MET A 85 27.14 18.63 3.78
N VAL A 86 27.10 18.47 5.11
CA VAL A 86 27.31 19.57 6.06
C VAL A 86 28.71 20.17 5.90
N LYS A 87 29.74 19.33 5.72
CA LYS A 87 31.11 19.79 5.46
C LYS A 87 31.20 20.59 4.16
N LYS A 88 30.60 20.10 3.07
CA LYS A 88 30.58 20.77 1.76
C LYS A 88 29.79 22.07 1.76
N SER A 89 28.75 22.18 2.58
CA SER A 89 27.99 23.41 2.75
C SER A 89 28.79 24.53 3.42
N ASN A 90 29.87 24.19 4.15
CA ASN A 90 30.80 25.16 4.75
C ASN A 90 30.11 26.29 5.52
N PHE A 91 29.10 25.94 6.34
CA PHE A 91 28.28 26.91 7.07
C PHE A 91 29.09 27.82 8.00
N SER A 92 30.23 27.36 8.51
CA SER A 92 31.14 28.15 9.34
C SER A 92 31.76 29.34 8.59
N SER A 93 31.75 29.33 7.27
CA SER A 93 32.26 30.40 6.42
C SER A 93 31.16 31.31 5.86
N ASP A 94 29.89 31.02 6.14
CA ASP A 94 28.76 31.79 5.62
C ASP A 94 28.71 33.19 6.28
N PRO A 95 28.75 34.29 5.48
CA PRO A 95 28.80 35.65 6.02
C PRO A 95 27.50 36.07 6.72
N PHE A 96 26.35 35.54 6.30
CA PHE A 96 25.08 35.80 6.96
C PHE A 96 25.03 35.06 8.30
N LEU A 97 25.39 33.78 8.37
CA LEU A 97 25.39 33.06 9.65
C LEU A 97 26.35 33.71 10.66
N LYS A 98 27.51 34.17 10.20
CA LYS A 98 28.47 34.92 11.03
C LYS A 98 27.89 36.24 11.55
N SER A 99 27.16 37.00 10.73
CA SER A 99 26.58 38.28 11.17
C SER A 99 25.53 38.12 12.26
N PHE A 100 24.85 36.96 12.31
CA PHE A 100 23.92 36.59 13.38
C PHE A 100 24.58 35.84 14.56
N GLY A 101 25.90 35.65 14.55
CA GLY A 101 26.62 34.91 15.60
C GLY A 101 26.29 33.42 15.67
N ILE A 102 25.76 32.83 14.59
CA ILE A 102 25.36 31.42 14.54
C ILE A 102 26.56 30.54 14.17
N GLN A 103 26.77 29.46 14.93
CA GLN A 103 27.78 28.44 14.64
C GLN A 103 27.13 27.07 14.54
N ILE A 104 27.46 26.32 13.48
CA ILE A 104 26.93 24.99 13.22
C ILE A 104 28.06 23.97 13.31
N LYS A 105 27.91 22.97 14.19
CA LYS A 105 28.87 21.87 14.31
C LYS A 105 28.74 20.91 13.12
N ALA A 106 29.87 20.49 12.55
CA ALA A 106 29.88 19.56 11.41
C ALA A 106 29.60 18.10 11.80
N GLU A 107 29.73 17.77 13.08
CA GLU A 107 29.51 16.44 13.62
C GLU A 107 28.07 16.29 14.11
N PRO A 108 27.43 15.12 13.91
CA PRO A 108 26.13 14.83 14.48
C PRO A 108 26.13 14.94 16.01
N MET A 109 24.99 15.33 16.57
CA MET A 109 24.77 15.28 18.01
C MET A 109 24.68 13.83 18.49
N ASN A 110 25.44 13.50 19.53
CA ASN A 110 25.32 12.20 20.20
C ASN A 110 24.18 12.25 21.20
N VAL A 111 23.31 11.25 21.14
CA VAL A 111 22.16 11.11 22.05
C VAL A 111 22.17 9.71 22.65
N SER A 112 21.87 9.62 23.94
CA SER A 112 21.72 8.33 24.62
C SER A 112 20.33 7.76 24.33
N GLY A 113 20.30 6.56 23.74
CA GLY A 113 19.07 5.81 23.50
C GLY A 113 18.95 4.61 24.43
N ARG A 114 17.73 4.06 24.52
CA ARG A 114 17.47 2.77 25.18
C ARG A 114 16.73 1.86 24.21
N VAL A 115 17.10 0.57 24.18
CA VAL A 115 16.35 -0.46 23.46
C VAL A 115 15.40 -1.10 24.46
N LEU A 116 14.10 -0.92 24.27
CA LEU A 116 13.09 -1.51 25.16
C LEU A 116 13.02 -3.03 24.94
N PRO A 117 12.83 -3.82 26.01
CA PRO A 117 12.55 -5.23 25.85
C PRO A 117 11.25 -5.41 25.06
N PRO A 118 11.20 -6.34 24.09
CA PRO A 118 10.01 -6.56 23.29
C PRO A 118 8.91 -7.19 24.15
N PRO A 119 7.64 -6.79 23.97
CA PRO A 119 6.54 -7.40 24.71
C PRO A 119 6.34 -8.85 24.27
N ARG A 120 6.02 -9.72 25.22
CA ARG A 120 5.73 -11.14 24.95
C ARG A 120 4.31 -11.28 24.42
N LEU A 121 4.12 -12.11 23.40
CA LEU A 121 2.84 -12.35 22.72
C LEU A 121 2.28 -13.71 23.12
N GLU A 122 1.01 -13.74 23.50
CA GLU A 122 0.27 -14.93 23.90
C GLU A 122 -0.68 -15.39 22.78
N TYR A 123 -0.61 -16.69 22.48
CA TYR A 123 -1.43 -17.42 21.50
C TYR A 123 -2.10 -18.65 22.14
N GLY A 124 -3.16 -19.16 21.50
CA GLY A 124 -3.79 -20.46 21.79
C GLY A 124 -4.65 -20.58 23.06
N LYS A 125 -4.55 -19.65 24.01
CA LYS A 125 -5.19 -19.77 25.34
C LYS A 125 -6.70 -19.53 25.35
N GLY A 126 -7.22 -18.57 24.57
CA GLY A 126 -8.62 -18.12 24.64
C GLY A 126 -9.65 -19.22 24.34
N ASN A 127 -9.31 -20.21 23.51
CA ASN A 127 -10.19 -21.32 23.15
C ASN A 127 -9.82 -22.66 23.82
N GLY A 128 -9.11 -22.63 24.96
CA GLY A 128 -8.69 -23.85 25.68
C GLY A 128 -7.57 -24.65 24.99
N GLY A 129 -6.87 -24.03 24.03
CA GLY A 129 -5.69 -24.61 23.39
C GLY A 129 -4.43 -24.48 24.26
N ARG A 130 -3.34 -25.13 23.81
CA ARG A 130 -2.03 -24.96 24.44
C ARG A 130 -1.58 -23.50 24.31
N GLN A 131 -1.31 -22.87 25.44
CA GLN A 131 -0.71 -21.54 25.49
C GLN A 131 0.68 -21.56 24.82
N ILE A 132 0.91 -20.61 23.92
CA ILE A 132 2.21 -20.39 23.29
C ILE A 132 2.60 -18.94 23.52
N ILE A 133 3.82 -18.73 24.03
CA ILE A 133 4.38 -17.40 24.27
C ILE A 133 5.49 -17.17 23.26
N LEU A 134 5.39 -16.09 22.48
CA LEU A 134 6.41 -15.66 21.53
C LEU A 134 7.06 -14.38 22.02
N THR A 135 8.38 -14.30 21.93
CA THR A 135 9.13 -13.05 22.19
C THR A 135 9.63 -12.52 20.85
N PRO A 136 9.16 -11.34 20.40
CA PRO A 136 9.65 -10.72 19.17
C PRO A 136 11.16 -10.51 19.20
N LYS A 137 11.80 -10.66 18.05
CA LYS A 137 13.23 -10.39 17.85
C LYS A 137 13.38 -9.44 16.68
N ASP A 138 14.16 -8.37 16.87
CA ASP A 138 14.41 -7.35 15.85
C ASP A 138 13.12 -6.79 15.21
N GLY A 139 12.06 -6.64 16.02
CA GLY A 139 10.76 -6.14 15.59
C GLY A 139 9.90 -7.14 14.82
N ALA A 140 10.28 -8.41 14.75
CA ALA A 140 9.54 -9.45 14.05
C ALA A 140 9.31 -10.68 14.93
N TRP A 141 8.23 -11.40 14.64
CA TRP A 141 7.99 -12.75 15.12
C TRP A 141 7.38 -13.55 13.98
N ASN A 142 7.70 -14.83 13.94
CA ASN A 142 7.06 -15.78 13.07
C ASN A 142 6.75 -17.00 13.91
N SER A 143 5.63 -17.66 13.62
CA SER A 143 5.36 -18.95 14.21
C SER A 143 4.73 -19.84 13.14
N THR A 144 5.23 -21.06 13.08
CA THR A 144 4.84 -22.04 12.08
C THR A 144 3.65 -22.87 12.56
N GLU A 145 3.40 -22.95 13.87
CA GLU A 145 2.38 -23.83 14.44
C GLU A 145 1.78 -23.22 15.71
N PHE A 146 0.70 -22.45 15.55
CA PHE A 146 -0.08 -21.94 16.66
C PHE A 146 -1.54 -21.80 16.26
N LYS A 147 -2.42 -21.89 17.26
CA LYS A 147 -3.80 -21.42 17.14
C LYS A 147 -3.86 -19.96 17.55
N PHE A 148 -4.75 -19.19 16.93
CA PHE A 148 -5.02 -17.83 17.36
C PHE A 148 -5.39 -17.80 18.85
N PHE A 149 -5.16 -16.65 19.51
CA PHE A 149 -5.54 -16.48 20.91
C PHE A 149 -7.02 -16.82 21.12
N GLU A 150 -7.90 -16.19 20.33
CA GLU A 150 -9.29 -16.58 20.15
C GLU A 150 -9.53 -16.80 18.65
N SER A 151 -9.74 -18.06 18.26
CA SER A 151 -10.12 -18.40 16.89
C SER A 151 -11.63 -18.20 16.72
N ALA A 152 -12.01 -17.54 15.63
CA ALA A 152 -13.39 -17.35 15.25
C ALA A 152 -14.02 -18.62 14.65
N SER A 153 -15.35 -18.64 14.58
CA SER A 153 -16.11 -19.63 13.85
C SER A 153 -16.76 -18.98 12.62
N CYS A 154 -16.61 -19.62 11.46
CA CYS A 154 -17.20 -19.24 10.19
C CYS A 154 -18.15 -20.38 9.80
N GLU A 155 -19.44 -20.22 10.03
CA GLU A 155 -20.44 -21.25 9.76
C GLU A 155 -20.75 -21.34 8.27
N SER A 156 -20.75 -20.20 7.58
CA SER A 156 -21.00 -20.12 6.15
C SER A 156 -20.15 -19.04 5.50
N PHE A 157 -19.61 -19.34 4.32
CA PHE A 157 -18.93 -18.34 3.50
C PHE A 157 -19.31 -18.45 2.02
N GLY A 158 -19.23 -17.31 1.33
CA GLY A 158 -19.42 -17.18 -0.10
C GLY A 158 -18.11 -16.93 -0.84
N PHE A 159 -18.16 -17.13 -2.16
CA PHE A 159 -17.04 -16.84 -3.05
C PHE A 159 -17.52 -16.14 -4.31
N VAL A 160 -16.96 -14.97 -4.60
CA VAL A 160 -17.22 -14.18 -5.80
C VAL A 160 -15.96 -14.11 -6.65
N SER A 161 -16.09 -14.33 -7.96
CA SER A 161 -14.99 -14.21 -8.92
C SER A 161 -15.29 -13.17 -9.99
N PHE A 162 -14.43 -12.15 -10.08
CA PHE A 162 -14.34 -11.23 -11.23
C PHE A 162 -13.25 -11.64 -12.22
N LEU A 163 -12.65 -12.83 -12.04
CA LEU A 163 -11.64 -13.37 -12.95
C LEU A 163 -12.31 -14.11 -14.12
N PRO A 164 -11.60 -14.31 -15.26
CA PRO A 164 -12.12 -15.11 -16.36
C PRO A 164 -12.54 -16.53 -15.94
N PRO A 165 -13.64 -17.09 -16.48
CA PRO A 165 -14.19 -18.40 -16.06
C PRO A 165 -13.21 -19.58 -16.13
N HIS A 166 -12.22 -19.54 -17.03
CA HIS A 166 -11.21 -20.60 -17.12
C HIS A 166 -10.26 -20.67 -15.90
N LYS A 167 -10.34 -19.73 -14.95
CA LYS A 167 -9.56 -19.72 -13.70
C LYS A 167 -10.22 -20.47 -12.55
N VAL A 168 -11.41 -21.03 -12.73
CA VAL A 168 -12.19 -21.70 -11.66
C VAL A 168 -11.38 -22.79 -10.94
N SER A 169 -10.61 -23.61 -11.66
CA SER A 169 -9.79 -24.67 -11.04
C SER A 169 -8.74 -24.11 -10.07
N VAL A 170 -8.10 -22.99 -10.42
CA VAL A 170 -7.11 -22.32 -9.56
C VAL A 170 -7.80 -21.69 -8.34
N LEU A 171 -9.04 -21.21 -8.49
CA LEU A 171 -9.82 -20.66 -7.38
C LEU A 171 -10.29 -21.74 -6.40
N GLN A 172 -10.66 -22.92 -6.90
CA GLN A 172 -10.97 -24.08 -6.07
C GLN A 172 -9.75 -24.50 -5.24
N GLU A 173 -8.58 -24.58 -5.88
CA GLU A 173 -7.33 -24.88 -5.17
C GLU A 173 -6.96 -23.80 -4.16
N PHE A 174 -7.14 -22.52 -4.50
CA PHE A 174 -6.98 -21.42 -3.56
C PHE A 174 -7.86 -21.59 -2.33
N CYS A 175 -9.15 -21.87 -2.54
CA CYS A 175 -10.13 -22.04 -1.46
C CYS A 175 -9.72 -23.19 -0.53
N LEU A 176 -9.37 -24.35 -1.10
CA LEU A 176 -8.94 -25.52 -0.36
C LEU A 176 -7.74 -25.22 0.55
N GLN A 177 -6.72 -24.53 0.03
CA GLN A 177 -5.51 -24.21 0.79
C GLN A 177 -5.78 -23.19 1.91
N ILE A 178 -6.63 -22.19 1.66
CA ILE A 178 -7.02 -21.21 2.69
C ILE A 178 -7.85 -21.87 3.79
N VAL A 179 -8.84 -22.69 3.44
CA VAL A 179 -9.67 -23.41 4.44
C VAL A 179 -8.78 -24.30 5.32
N ARG A 180 -7.86 -25.07 4.72
CA ARG A 180 -6.90 -25.89 5.48
C ARG A 180 -6.05 -25.05 6.44
N THR A 181 -5.56 -23.89 5.97
CA THR A 181 -4.75 -22.99 6.80
C THR A 181 -5.57 -22.34 7.91
N CYS A 182 -6.80 -21.91 7.62
CA CYS A 182 -7.70 -21.35 8.63
C CYS A 182 -7.94 -22.37 9.76
N ARG A 183 -8.25 -23.62 9.40
CA ARG A 183 -8.43 -24.71 10.37
C ARG A 183 -7.17 -25.04 11.17
N SER A 184 -5.99 -25.03 10.54
CA SER A 184 -4.74 -25.27 11.28
C SER A 184 -4.44 -24.16 12.30
N THR A 185 -4.91 -22.93 12.03
CA THR A 185 -4.85 -21.80 12.97
C THR A 185 -6.02 -21.76 13.99
N GLY A 186 -6.90 -22.76 13.96
CA GLY A 186 -8.01 -22.94 14.89
C GLY A 186 -9.34 -22.32 14.45
N ILE A 187 -9.40 -21.62 13.31
CA ILE A 187 -10.68 -21.10 12.78
C ILE A 187 -11.55 -22.27 12.33
N GLU A 188 -12.78 -22.34 12.83
CA GLU A 188 -13.78 -23.27 12.32
C GLU A 188 -14.33 -22.74 10.99
N MET A 189 -14.31 -23.56 9.94
CA MET A 189 -14.70 -23.13 8.60
C MET A 189 -15.15 -24.34 7.76
N PRO A 190 -16.21 -24.26 6.94
CA PRO A 190 -16.64 -25.37 6.09
C PRO A 190 -15.65 -25.65 4.94
N ASP A 191 -15.75 -26.84 4.33
CA ASP A 191 -14.82 -27.29 3.27
C ASP A 191 -14.96 -26.49 1.97
N SER A 192 -16.16 -25.99 1.69
CA SER A 192 -16.51 -25.35 0.43
C SER A 192 -17.43 -24.15 0.67
N PRO A 193 -17.41 -23.17 -0.24
CA PRO A 193 -18.30 -22.02 -0.14
C PRO A 193 -19.75 -22.49 -0.32
N LYS A 194 -20.65 -21.99 0.54
CA LYS A 194 -22.08 -22.23 0.40
C LYS A 194 -22.62 -21.65 -0.90
N PHE A 195 -22.11 -20.48 -1.28
CA PHE A 195 -22.49 -19.78 -2.49
C PHE A 195 -21.26 -19.42 -3.34
N TYR A 196 -21.30 -19.73 -4.63
CA TYR A 196 -20.34 -19.27 -5.62
C TYR A 196 -21.02 -18.38 -6.66
N GLU A 197 -20.39 -17.25 -7.00
CA GLU A 197 -20.86 -16.32 -8.02
C GLU A 197 -19.71 -15.93 -8.97
N GLN A 198 -19.95 -16.12 -10.26
CA GLN A 198 -19.03 -15.70 -11.33
C GLN A 198 -19.57 -14.43 -11.99
N ALA A 199 -18.76 -13.37 -12.00
CA ALA A 199 -19.10 -12.14 -12.70
C ALA A 199 -19.15 -12.36 -14.21
N ARG A 200 -20.14 -11.75 -14.85
CA ARG A 200 -20.36 -11.72 -16.30
C ARG A 200 -19.78 -10.42 -16.89
N LYS A 201 -19.65 -10.36 -18.22
CA LYS A 201 -18.99 -9.25 -18.94
C LYS A 201 -19.52 -7.85 -18.59
N ASN A 202 -20.81 -7.73 -18.27
CA ASN A 202 -21.46 -6.46 -17.98
C ASN A 202 -21.92 -6.33 -16.51
N ASP A 203 -21.51 -7.26 -15.64
CA ASP A 203 -21.86 -7.16 -14.22
C ASP A 203 -21.04 -6.06 -13.55
N THR A 204 -21.72 -5.22 -12.77
CA THR A 204 -21.06 -4.35 -11.80
C THR A 204 -20.72 -5.11 -10.53
N VAL A 205 -19.79 -4.59 -9.72
CA VAL A 205 -19.43 -5.20 -8.43
C VAL A 205 -20.66 -5.37 -7.52
N GLU A 206 -21.50 -4.34 -7.47
CA GLU A 206 -22.73 -4.33 -6.66
C GLU A 206 -23.69 -5.44 -7.08
N MET A 207 -23.92 -5.63 -8.38
CA MET A 207 -24.82 -6.66 -8.89
C MET A 207 -24.39 -8.06 -8.43
N VAL A 208 -23.09 -8.37 -8.49
CA VAL A 208 -22.60 -9.71 -8.13
C VAL A 208 -22.65 -9.94 -6.61
N LEU A 209 -22.27 -8.95 -5.81
CA LEU A 209 -22.35 -9.04 -4.34
C LEU A 209 -23.81 -9.13 -3.88
N LYS A 210 -24.72 -8.39 -4.51
CA LYS A 210 -26.15 -8.46 -4.23
C LYS A 210 -26.71 -9.85 -4.50
N ARG A 211 -26.26 -10.56 -5.55
CA ARG A 211 -26.67 -11.96 -5.79
C ARG A 211 -26.26 -12.90 -4.65
N ILE A 212 -25.14 -12.65 -3.97
CA ILE A 212 -24.78 -13.39 -2.76
C ILE A 212 -25.73 -13.03 -1.61
N ALA A 213 -25.96 -11.73 -1.36
CA ALA A 213 -26.88 -11.28 -0.31
C ALA A 213 -28.30 -11.85 -0.51
N ASP A 214 -28.86 -11.74 -1.72
CA ASP A 214 -30.18 -12.26 -2.06
C ASP A 214 -30.27 -13.79 -1.86
N LYS A 215 -29.18 -14.54 -2.11
CA LYS A 215 -29.12 -15.99 -1.82
C LYS A 215 -29.13 -16.27 -0.32
N CYS A 216 -28.39 -15.48 0.44
CA CYS A 216 -28.35 -15.58 1.90
C CYS A 216 -29.74 -15.35 2.50
N ASP A 217 -30.41 -14.28 2.07
CA ASP A 217 -31.75 -13.92 2.54
C ASP A 217 -32.79 -14.97 2.17
N ARG A 218 -32.77 -15.46 0.92
CA ARG A 218 -33.73 -16.50 0.47
C ARG A 218 -33.58 -17.81 1.23
N ASP A 219 -32.35 -18.21 1.52
CA ASP A 219 -32.08 -19.49 2.18
C ASP A 219 -32.11 -19.38 3.71
N GLY A 220 -32.31 -18.17 4.26
CA GLY A 220 -32.26 -17.89 5.69
C GLY A 220 -30.88 -18.12 6.31
N ILE A 221 -29.81 -17.96 5.51
CA ILE A 221 -28.43 -18.24 5.91
C ILE A 221 -27.69 -16.93 6.13
N LYS A 222 -27.11 -16.75 7.31
CA LYS A 222 -26.12 -15.70 7.54
C LYS A 222 -24.79 -16.10 6.90
N CYS A 223 -24.20 -15.22 6.09
CA CYS A 223 -22.88 -15.43 5.49
C CYS A 223 -21.83 -14.64 6.26
N ASP A 224 -20.92 -15.34 6.95
CA ASP A 224 -19.94 -14.71 7.83
C ASP A 224 -18.78 -14.08 7.05
N LEU A 225 -18.52 -14.56 5.83
CA LEU A 225 -17.42 -14.10 4.99
C LEU A 225 -17.72 -14.29 3.51
N VAL A 226 -17.32 -13.32 2.67
CA VAL A 226 -17.30 -13.47 1.22
C VAL A 226 -15.89 -13.25 0.69
N PHE A 227 -15.27 -14.28 0.11
CA PHE A 227 -14.05 -14.10 -0.68
C PHE A 227 -14.38 -13.41 -2.00
N VAL A 228 -13.57 -12.44 -2.40
CA VAL A 228 -13.78 -11.71 -3.65
C VAL A 228 -12.50 -11.70 -4.47
N ALA A 229 -12.44 -12.51 -5.53
CA ALA A 229 -11.31 -12.53 -6.46
C ALA A 229 -11.43 -11.38 -7.47
N LEU A 230 -10.53 -10.41 -7.35
CA LEU A 230 -10.48 -9.19 -8.17
C LEU A 230 -9.55 -9.34 -9.37
N PHE A 231 -9.83 -8.67 -10.48
CA PHE A 231 -8.88 -8.55 -11.59
C PHE A 231 -7.88 -7.40 -11.37
N SER A 232 -8.27 -6.34 -10.66
CA SER A 232 -7.40 -5.19 -10.33
C SER A 232 -7.70 -4.61 -8.95
N SER A 233 -6.75 -3.84 -8.41
CA SER A 233 -6.94 -3.11 -7.15
C SER A 233 -7.96 -1.97 -7.25
N GLU A 234 -8.32 -1.53 -8.45
CA GLU A 234 -9.27 -0.43 -8.65
C GLU A 234 -10.70 -0.81 -8.24
N GLN A 235 -11.05 -2.11 -8.35
CA GLN A 235 -12.34 -2.62 -7.90
C GLN A 235 -12.50 -2.64 -6.37
N TYR A 236 -11.39 -2.54 -5.62
CA TYR A 236 -11.39 -2.73 -4.17
C TYR A 236 -12.31 -1.73 -3.45
N ALA A 237 -12.26 -0.46 -3.84
CA ALA A 237 -13.06 0.59 -3.22
C ALA A 237 -14.57 0.32 -3.40
N GLN A 238 -14.98 -0.15 -4.59
CA GLN A 238 -16.37 -0.48 -4.86
C GLN A 238 -16.83 -1.72 -4.07
N VAL A 239 -16.00 -2.78 -4.00
CA VAL A 239 -16.32 -3.96 -3.19
C VAL A 239 -16.49 -3.59 -1.73
N LYS A 240 -15.62 -2.72 -1.21
CA LYS A 240 -15.67 -2.26 0.18
C LYS A 240 -16.88 -1.40 0.46
N SER A 241 -17.19 -0.46 -0.44
CA SER A 241 -18.41 0.35 -0.35
C SER A 241 -19.66 -0.54 -0.34
N CYS A 242 -19.81 -1.44 -1.31
CA CYS A 242 -20.99 -2.29 -1.40
C CYS A 242 -21.09 -3.30 -0.24
N GLY A 243 -19.98 -3.96 0.11
CA GLY A 243 -19.95 -4.94 1.18
C GLY A 243 -20.17 -4.32 2.56
N ASP A 244 -19.36 -3.33 2.92
CA ASP A 244 -19.30 -2.81 4.29
C ASP A 244 -20.45 -1.82 4.58
N ILE A 245 -20.96 -1.08 3.57
CA ILE A 245 -22.01 -0.05 3.76
C ILE A 245 -23.38 -0.53 3.28
N THR A 246 -23.46 -1.09 2.08
CA THR A 246 -24.77 -1.31 1.42
C THR A 246 -25.39 -2.66 1.79
N LEU A 247 -24.59 -3.72 1.84
CA LEU A 247 -25.07 -5.11 1.95
C LEU A 247 -24.75 -5.78 3.29
N GLY A 248 -23.90 -5.17 4.13
CA GLY A 248 -23.48 -5.76 5.40
C GLY A 248 -22.69 -7.06 5.25
N LEU A 249 -21.98 -7.24 4.13
CA LEU A 249 -21.18 -8.44 3.85
C LEU A 249 -19.72 -8.21 4.26
N VAL A 250 -19.21 -9.06 5.14
CA VAL A 250 -17.78 -9.09 5.48
C VAL A 250 -16.99 -9.66 4.30
N THR A 251 -16.12 -8.85 3.70
CA THR A 251 -15.42 -9.22 2.46
C THR A 251 -13.91 -9.42 2.64
N GLN A 252 -13.37 -10.49 2.03
CA GLN A 252 -11.94 -10.76 1.89
C GLN A 252 -11.52 -10.74 0.41
N CYS A 253 -11.04 -9.58 -0.05
CA CYS A 253 -10.57 -9.41 -1.43
C CYS A 253 -9.21 -10.09 -1.65
N VAL A 254 -9.02 -10.70 -2.82
CA VAL A 254 -7.76 -11.31 -3.24
C VAL A 254 -7.44 -10.98 -4.70
N LEU A 255 -6.17 -10.73 -4.99
CA LEU A 255 -5.67 -10.41 -6.34
C LEU A 255 -5.08 -11.65 -7.03
N PRO A 256 -4.91 -11.65 -8.36
CA PRO A 256 -4.40 -12.80 -9.10
C PRO A 256 -3.02 -13.26 -8.63
N LYS A 257 -2.17 -12.30 -8.23
CA LYS A 257 -0.84 -12.60 -7.64
C LYS A 257 -0.98 -13.39 -6.35
N THR A 258 -1.83 -12.95 -5.43
CA THR A 258 -2.08 -13.63 -4.15
C THR A 258 -2.68 -15.02 -4.38
N ILE A 259 -3.61 -15.15 -5.33
CA ILE A 259 -4.19 -16.43 -5.71
C ILE A 259 -3.09 -17.38 -6.22
N SER A 260 -2.18 -16.90 -7.08
CA SER A 260 -1.03 -17.67 -7.58
C SER A 260 -0.08 -18.07 -6.45
N ASP A 261 0.24 -17.15 -5.53
CA ASP A 261 1.12 -17.42 -4.39
C ASP A 261 0.55 -18.53 -3.48
N VAL A 262 -0.78 -18.60 -3.32
CA VAL A 262 -1.46 -19.62 -2.52
C VAL A 262 -1.68 -20.92 -3.30
N ALA A 263 -2.36 -20.86 -4.45
CA ALA A 263 -2.81 -22.04 -5.17
C ALA A 263 -1.68 -22.78 -5.91
N ILE A 264 -0.68 -22.03 -6.43
CA ILE A 264 0.41 -22.59 -7.23
C ILE A 264 1.68 -22.72 -6.40
N LYS A 265 2.13 -21.62 -5.77
CA LYS A 265 3.41 -21.61 -5.04
C LYS A 265 3.30 -22.18 -3.61
N LYS A 266 2.08 -22.43 -3.12
CA LYS A 266 1.83 -22.91 -1.74
C LYS A 266 2.53 -22.06 -0.67
N SER A 267 2.56 -20.74 -0.86
CA SER A 267 3.22 -19.81 0.06
C SER A 267 2.49 -19.78 1.41
N TYR A 268 3.04 -20.51 2.38
CA TYR A 268 2.46 -20.60 3.72
C TYR A 268 2.36 -19.24 4.43
N SER A 269 3.36 -18.37 4.27
CA SER A 269 3.31 -17.00 4.81
C SER A 269 2.14 -16.18 4.26
N THR A 270 1.84 -16.31 2.97
CA THR A 270 0.69 -15.64 2.34
C THR A 270 -0.63 -16.18 2.90
N MET A 271 -0.73 -17.51 3.05
CA MET A 271 -1.92 -18.16 3.60
C MET A 271 -2.17 -17.75 5.06
N LEU A 272 -1.13 -17.75 5.90
CA LEU A 272 -1.21 -17.29 7.28
C LEU A 272 -1.63 -15.81 7.40
N ASN A 273 -1.06 -14.94 6.56
CA ASN A 273 -1.45 -13.53 6.53
C ASN A 273 -2.93 -13.32 6.14
N ILE A 274 -3.47 -14.18 5.29
CA ILE A 274 -4.90 -14.18 4.95
C ILE A 274 -5.72 -14.72 6.12
N ALA A 275 -5.33 -15.83 6.74
CA ALA A 275 -6.01 -16.40 7.91
C ALA A 275 -6.07 -15.39 9.08
N MET A 276 -4.98 -14.69 9.37
CA MET A 276 -4.94 -13.62 10.38
C MET A 276 -5.95 -12.50 10.10
N LYS A 277 -6.12 -12.14 8.82
CA LYS A 277 -7.11 -11.13 8.40
C LYS A 277 -8.53 -11.64 8.50
N ILE A 278 -8.76 -12.91 8.16
CA ILE A 278 -10.07 -13.54 8.27
C ILE A 278 -10.47 -13.56 9.73
N ASN A 279 -9.64 -14.14 10.61
CA ASN A 279 -9.95 -14.28 12.03
C ASN A 279 -10.44 -12.96 12.65
N MET A 280 -9.68 -11.87 12.46
CA MET A 280 -10.05 -10.54 12.96
C MET A 280 -11.36 -9.98 12.37
N LYS A 281 -11.66 -10.29 11.11
CA LYS A 281 -12.88 -9.79 10.44
C LYS A 281 -14.14 -10.47 10.94
N ILE A 282 -14.05 -11.72 11.37
CA ILE A 282 -15.17 -12.52 11.84
C ILE A 282 -15.18 -12.66 13.37
N GLY A 283 -14.49 -11.76 14.09
CA GLY A 283 -14.61 -11.59 15.54
C GLY A 283 -13.56 -12.28 16.40
N GLY A 284 -12.55 -12.94 15.81
CA GLY A 284 -11.47 -13.59 16.54
C GLY A 284 -10.33 -12.63 16.92
N ILE A 285 -9.53 -13.07 17.89
CA ILE A 285 -8.33 -12.37 18.38
C ILE A 285 -7.09 -13.17 18.01
N ASN A 286 -6.22 -12.60 17.18
CA ASN A 286 -5.00 -13.31 16.75
C ASN A 286 -4.04 -13.55 17.91
N THR A 287 -3.80 -12.52 18.71
CA THR A 287 -2.80 -12.46 19.79
C THR A 287 -3.27 -11.59 20.93
N LYS A 288 -2.84 -11.90 22.15
CA LYS A 288 -2.86 -10.98 23.29
C LYS A 288 -1.43 -10.62 23.68
N LEU A 289 -1.21 -9.44 24.25
CA LEU A 289 0.03 -9.20 24.99
C LEU A 289 -0.04 -10.02 26.28
N LEU A 290 1.05 -10.72 26.60
CA LEU A 290 1.17 -11.34 27.91
C LEU A 290 1.28 -10.22 28.94
N GLU A 291 0.52 -10.32 30.03
CA GLU A 291 0.62 -9.37 31.13
C GLU A 291 2.05 -9.33 31.65
N ASP A 292 2.58 -8.12 31.84
CA ASP A 292 3.90 -7.93 32.38
C ASP A 292 3.90 -8.39 33.84
N GLU A 293 4.89 -9.19 34.24
CA GLU A 293 5.10 -9.58 35.64
C GLU A 293 5.53 -8.39 36.52
N VAL A 294 5.89 -7.26 35.91
CA VAL A 294 6.48 -6.11 36.59
C VAL A 294 5.84 -4.83 36.11
N TYR A 295 4.84 -4.33 36.85
CA TYR A 295 4.65 -2.92 37.19
C TYR A 295 3.64 -2.81 38.34
N ASP A 296 4.11 -2.76 39.59
CA ASP A 296 3.24 -2.26 40.66
C ASP A 296 3.93 -1.43 41.76
N ILE A 297 5.23 -1.11 41.67
CA ILE A 297 5.86 -0.30 42.74
C ILE A 297 6.84 0.74 42.20
N GLU A 298 7.85 0.38 41.39
CA GLU A 298 8.92 1.33 41.07
C GLU A 298 8.55 2.43 40.07
N PHE A 299 7.71 2.14 39.06
CA PHE A 299 7.33 3.13 38.05
C PHE A 299 6.29 4.13 38.57
N MET A 300 5.39 3.68 39.46
CA MET A 300 4.48 4.57 40.20
C MET A 300 5.26 5.46 41.18
N ASN A 301 6.22 4.90 41.92
CA ASN A 301 7.09 5.67 42.81
C ASN A 301 7.95 6.71 42.09
N ALA A 302 8.38 6.43 40.86
CA ALA A 302 9.11 7.40 40.04
C ALA A 302 8.21 8.55 39.55
N TYR A 303 6.93 8.28 39.32
CA TYR A 303 5.94 9.29 38.93
C TYR A 303 5.55 10.19 40.12
N GLU A 304 5.39 9.60 41.31
CA GLU A 304 5.14 10.36 42.55
C GLU A 304 6.32 11.22 42.98
N LYS A 305 7.57 10.78 42.73
CA LYS A 305 8.78 11.59 42.94
C LYS A 305 8.95 12.73 41.94
N PHE A 306 8.23 12.71 40.81
CA PHE A 306 8.29 13.78 39.81
C PHE A 306 7.19 14.83 40.03
N LEU A 307 6.15 14.49 40.79
CA LEU A 307 5.01 15.36 41.11
C LEU A 307 5.10 16.01 42.50
N ASN A 308 6.03 15.56 43.35
CA ASN A 308 6.38 16.16 44.65
C ASN A 308 7.77 16.79 44.59
#